data_AF-A0AA87DWT3-F1
#
_entry.id   AF-A0AA87DWT3-F1
#
_cell.length_a   1.000
_cell.length_b   1.000
_cell.length_c   1.000
_cell.angle_alpha   90.00
_cell.angle_beta   90.00
_cell.angle_gamma   90.00
#
_symmetry.space_group_name_H-M   'P 1'
#
loop_
_entity.id
_entity.type
_entity.pdbx_description
1 polymer ?
#
loop_
_entity_poly.entity_id
_entity_poly.type
_entity_poly.pdbx_seq_one_letter_code
_entity_poly.pdbx_strand_id
1 'polypeptide(L)'
;MNNIEKAQKALRLKENEDFRALMKCIEAEIFEAFMNTKLGQAEELDSVHQLSHGFKLINQRLDKYVEVAKYEAQSQKDEEY
;
A
#
# COMPACT_ATOMS: atom_id res chain seq x y z
N MET A 1 10.12 12.09 11.58
CA MET A 1 9.43 10.83 11.94
C MET A 1 10.39 9.68 11.74
N ASN A 2 10.79 9.01 12.81
CA ASN A 2 11.72 7.88 12.74
C ASN A 2 11.00 6.63 12.15
N ASN A 3 11.74 5.55 11.91
CA ASN A 3 11.20 4.36 11.24
C ASN A 3 10.21 3.59 12.14
N ILE A 4 10.41 3.60 13.46
CA ILE A 4 9.45 3.03 14.43
C ILE A 4 8.11 3.77 14.39
N GLU A 5 8.12 5.11 14.39
CA GLU A 5 6.92 5.95 14.30
C GLU A 5 6.19 5.73 12.96
N LYS A 6 6.92 5.59 11.85
CA LYS A 6 6.35 5.25 10.53
C LYS A 6 5.65 3.89 10.57
N ALA A 7 6.30 2.88 11.14
CA ALA A 7 5.73 1.54 11.26
C ALA A 7 4.47 1.51 12.12
N GLN A 8 4.48 2.18 13.27
CA GLN A 8 3.32 2.27 14.16
C GLN A 8 2.13 2.98 13.48
N LYS A 9 2.38 4.05 12.72
CA LYS A 9 1.33 4.70 11.94
C LYS A 9 0.82 3.80 10.82
N ALA A 10 1.70 3.11 10.10
CA ALA A 10 1.30 2.17 9.05
C ALA A 10 0.46 1.01 9.59
N LEU A 11 0.84 0.43 10.74
CA LEU A 11 0.05 -0.61 11.41
C LEU A 11 -1.33 -0.11 11.80
N ARG A 12 -1.42 1.05 12.48
CA ARG A 12 -2.71 1.65 12.84
C ARG A 12 -3.59 1.92 11.63
N LEU A 13 -3.00 2.40 10.53
CA LEU A 13 -3.72 2.63 9.29
C LEU A 13 -4.29 1.31 8.73
N LYS A 14 -3.49 0.24 8.72
CA LYS A 14 -3.90 -1.09 8.24
C LYS A 14 -4.93 -1.78 9.14
N GLU A 15 -4.94 -1.48 10.44
CA GLU A 15 -5.91 -2.03 11.39
C GLU A 15 -7.23 -1.26 11.38
N ASN A 16 -7.21 0.03 11.00
CA ASN A 16 -8.40 0.85 10.90
C ASN A 16 -9.41 0.27 9.88
N GLU A 17 -10.65 0.08 10.33
CA GLU A 17 -11.71 -0.56 9.52
C GLU A 17 -12.13 0.31 8.34
N ASP A 18 -12.31 1.62 8.55
CA ASP A 18 -12.70 2.55 7.49
C ASP A 18 -11.63 2.63 6.39
N PHE A 19 -10.36 2.67 6.76
CA PHE A 19 -9.25 2.64 5.81
C PHE A 19 -9.26 1.35 4.99
N ARG A 20 -9.41 0.18 5.65
CA ARG A 20 -9.52 -1.10 4.94
C ARG A 20 -10.73 -1.17 4.02
N ALA A 21 -11.87 -0.64 4.45
CA ALA A 21 -13.08 -0.57 3.63
C ALA A 21 -12.85 0.30 2.40
N LEU A 22 -12.28 1.50 2.57
CA LEU A 22 -11.96 2.40 1.46
C LEU A 22 -10.95 1.79 0.49
N MET A 23 -9.89 1.15 0.98
CA MET A 23 -8.91 0.48 0.11
C MET A 23 -9.55 -0.61 -0.75
N LYS A 24 -10.51 -1.38 -0.20
CA LYS A 24 -11.29 -2.36 -0.97
C LYS A 24 -12.20 -1.71 -2.00
N CYS A 25 -12.86 -0.59 -1.65
CA CYS A 25 -13.67 0.16 -2.61
C CYS A 25 -12.82 0.67 -3.77
N ILE A 26 -11.67 1.28 -3.48
CA ILE A 26 -10.73 1.79 -4.50
C ILE A 26 -10.26 0.66 -5.41
N GLU A 27 -9.90 -0.50 -4.84
CA GLU A 27 -9.48 -1.67 -5.65
C GLU A 27 -10.61 -2.14 -6.57
N ALA A 28 -11.85 -2.21 -6.07
CA ALA A 28 -13.01 -2.58 -6.86
C ALA A 28 -13.31 -1.57 -7.98
N GLU A 29 -13.22 -0.28 -7.70
CA GLU A 29 -13.42 0.80 -8.69
C GLU A 29 -12.36 0.77 -9.80
N ILE A 30 -11.09 0.52 -9.45
CA ILE A 30 -10.02 0.35 -10.45
C ILE A 30 -10.30 -0.88 -11.33
N PHE A 31 -10.75 -1.99 -10.74
CA PHE A 31 -11.11 -3.19 -11.48
C PHE A 31 -12.31 -2.96 -12.40
N GLU A 32 -13.33 -2.25 -11.93
CA GLU A 32 -14.49 -1.87 -12.74
C GLU A 32 -14.08 -0.96 -13.91
N ALA A 33 -13.21 0.03 -13.67
CA ALA A 33 -12.68 0.88 -14.73
C ALA A 33 -11.93 0.08 -15.81
N PHE A 34 -11.14 -0.92 -15.41
CA PHE A 34 -10.48 -1.83 -16.33
C PHE A 34 -11.47 -2.61 -17.19
N MET A 35 -12.49 -3.20 -16.55
CA MET A 35 -13.51 -4.00 -17.25
C MET A 35 -14.35 -3.17 -18.24
N ASN A 36 -14.52 -1.88 -17.95
CA ASN A 36 -15.28 -0.95 -18.80
C ASN A 36 -14.44 -0.30 -19.90
N THR A 37 -13.11 -0.46 -19.88
CA THR A 37 -12.24 0.09 -20.92
C THR A 37 -12.46 -0.67 -22.24
N LYS A 38 -12.84 0.06 -23.29
CA LYS A 38 -13.13 -0.54 -24.60
C LYS A 38 -11.85 -0.94 -25.32
N LEU A 39 -11.94 -1.98 -26.15
CA LEU A 39 -10.85 -2.36 -27.06
C LEU A 39 -10.46 -1.18 -27.95
N GLY A 40 -9.14 -0.92 -28.03
CA GLY A 40 -8.58 0.18 -28.81
C GLY A 40 -8.41 1.51 -28.06
N GLN A 41 -8.92 1.63 -26.82
CA GLN A 41 -8.72 2.81 -25.97
C GLN A 41 -7.42 2.69 -25.17
N ALA A 42 -6.27 2.80 -25.85
CA ALA A 42 -4.96 2.55 -25.25
C ALA A 42 -4.60 3.56 -24.13
N GLU A 43 -4.97 4.83 -24.28
CA GLU A 43 -4.69 5.87 -23.26
C GLU A 43 -5.52 5.65 -21.98
N GLU A 44 -6.79 5.30 -22.13
CA GLU A 44 -7.67 4.98 -21.00
C GLU A 44 -7.17 3.75 -20.26
N LEU A 45 -6.76 2.70 -21.00
CA LEU A 45 -6.18 1.50 -20.43
C LEU A 45 -4.89 1.79 -19.66
N ASP A 46 -4.01 2.64 -20.21
CA ASP A 46 -2.77 3.04 -19.53
C ASP A 46 -3.07 3.81 -18.24
N SER A 47 -4.06 4.71 -18.26
CA SER A 47 -4.50 5.42 -17.04
C SER A 47 -4.97 4.46 -15.95
N VAL A 48 -5.80 3.47 -16.30
CA VAL A 48 -6.25 2.44 -15.34
C VAL A 48 -5.09 1.61 -14.81
N HIS A 49 -4.12 1.25 -15.66
CA HIS A 49 -2.90 0.56 -15.23
C HIS A 49 -2.07 1.40 -14.25
N GLN A 50 -1.91 2.71 -14.51
CA GLN A 50 -1.20 3.61 -13.60
C GLN A 50 -1.89 3.70 -12.23
N LEU A 51 -3.22 3.77 -12.20
CA LEU A 51 -3.99 3.75 -10.95
C LEU A 51 -3.78 2.43 -10.18
N SER A 52 -3.89 1.29 -10.86
CA SER A 52 -3.63 -0.03 -10.27
C SER A 52 -2.21 -0.14 -9.71
N HIS A 53 -1.22 0.36 -10.46
CA HIS A 53 0.18 0.37 -10.02
C HIS A 53 0.37 1.27 -8.79
N GLY A 54 -0.21 2.47 -8.78
CA GLY A 54 -0.17 3.38 -7.64
C GLY A 54 -0.78 2.75 -6.38
N PHE A 55 -1.93 2.09 -6.51
CA PHE A 55 -2.58 1.37 -5.42
C PHE A 55 -1.67 0.27 -4.84
N LYS A 56 -1.03 -0.52 -5.70
CA LYS A 56 -0.07 -1.54 -5.29
C LYS A 56 1.14 -0.93 -4.56
N LEU A 57 1.70 0.17 -5.08
CA LEU A 57 2.84 0.84 -4.48
C LEU A 57 2.56 1.37 -3.07
N ILE A 58 1.36 1.92 -2.82
CA ILE A 58 0.97 2.39 -1.49
C ILE A 58 0.97 1.23 -0.50
N ASN A 59 0.33 0.11 -0.85
CA ASN A 59 0.30 -1.09 0.00
C ASN A 59 1.71 -1.60 0.29
N GLN A 60 2.55 -1.74 -0.74
CA GLN A 60 3.95 -2.16 -0.57
C GLN A 60 4.75 -1.19 0.31
N ARG A 61 4.49 0.12 0.20
CA ARG A 61 5.19 1.12 1.00
C ARG A 61 4.81 1.03 2.48
N LEU A 62 3.52 0.83 2.78
CA LEU A 62 3.04 0.61 4.14
C LEU A 62 3.68 -0.65 4.73
N ASP A 63 3.72 -1.74 3.98
CA ASP A 63 4.38 -2.99 4.40
C ASP A 63 5.87 -2.79 4.67
N LYS A 64 6.55 -2.05 3.80
CA LYS A 64 7.99 -1.79 3.97
C LYS A 64 8.29 -0.99 5.23
N TYR A 65 7.43 -0.03 5.61
CA TYR A 65 7.60 0.68 6.89
C TYR A 65 7.54 -0.28 8.08
N VAL A 66 6.61 -1.23 8.06
CA VAL A 66 6.50 -2.24 9.12
C VAL A 66 7.70 -3.18 9.14
N GLU A 67 8.16 -3.61 7.97
CA GLU A 67 9.32 -4.49 7.82
C GLU A 67 10.62 -3.85 8.34
N VAL A 68 10.90 -2.61 7.94
CA VAL A 68 12.12 -1.87 8.36
C VAL A 68 12.19 -1.72 9.88
N ALA A 69 11.09 -1.39 10.54
CA ALA A 69 11.10 -1.26 12.00
C ALA A 69 11.31 -2.60 12.72
N LYS A 70 10.87 -3.73 12.16
CA LYS A 70 11.16 -5.06 12.72
C LYS A 70 12.65 -5.37 12.65
N TYR A 71 13.29 -5.07 11.52
CA TYR A 71 14.73 -5.28 11.37
C TYR A 71 15.55 -4.38 12.30
N GLU A 72 15.19 -3.11 12.46
CA GLU A 72 15.88 -2.20 13.39
C GLU A 72 15.74 -2.64 14.85
N ALA A 73 14.55 -3.08 15.26
CA ALA A 73 14.32 -3.59 16.60
C ALA A 73 15.08 -4.91 16.87
N GLN A 74 15.30 -5.72 15.84
CA GLN A 74 16.12 -6.94 15.96
C GLN A 74 17.61 -6.60 16.02
N SER A 75 18.09 -5.71 15.16
CA SER A 75 19.50 -5.27 15.13
C SER A 75 19.95 -4.65 16.46
N GLN A 76 19.08 -3.86 17.11
CA GLN A 76 19.37 -3.28 18.42
C GLN A 76 19.49 -4.34 19.53
N LYS A 77 18.70 -5.41 19.46
CA LYS A 77 18.81 -6.53 20.41
C LYS A 77 20.08 -7.33 20.20
N ASP A 78 20.54 -7.47 18.97
CA ASP A 78 21.73 -8.25 18.64
C ASP A 78 23.03 -7.47 18.97
N GLU A 79 23.00 -6.13 19.03
CA GLU A 79 24.14 -5.27 19.45
C GLU A 79 24.27 -5.12 20.98
N GLU A 80 23.23 -5.43 21.76
CA GLU A 80 23.23 -5.37 23.22
C GLU A 80 23.77 -6.65 23.90
N TYR A 81 24.21 -7.65 23.13
CA TYR A 81 24.77 -8.92 23.63
C TYR A 81 26.27 -9.09 23.33
#